data_AF-A0A2T7M5B4-F1
#
_entry.id   AF-A0A2T7M5B4-F1
#
_cell.length_a   1.000
_cell.length_b   1.000
_cell.length_c   1.000
_cell.angle_alpha   90.00
_cell.angle_beta   90.00
_cell.angle_gamma   90.00
#
_symmetry.space_group_name_H-M   'P 1'
#
loop_
_entity.id
_entity.type
_entity.pdbx_description
1 polymer ?
#
loop_
_entity_poly.entity_id
_entity_poly.type
_entity_poly.pdbx_seq_one_letter_code
_entity_poly.pdbx_strand_id
1 'polypeptide(L)'
;MNDELELLREWDADAAPFTGTAKSRARHRLLNAMAHTDERTGTGLSRRHALRFAAAAVVATAVTGTAVLIGTDGSGEGGAPGARTPRLEYAAVTVLNGAAAWEREQEREPVAPRDDQFLYSKRIIKETEQKTGKVQTYTDEMWDSVGVSKPSLSMELGREMWEEPAGKGNGVWPPRKWSELKKLPHDPERLVLAILSSGSRPDGRSISDLDEPQRYEAYWLLGELLKNPVLPQGLRPAAYEALAHVPGVKTIPGVKDSAGRAGVGIAHTGRGSYKSKYLIFDPVSYEFLGFRDERTSASGKETYVQLSHVVEWGIVDRLRQRP
;
A
#
# COMPACT_ATOMS: atom_id res chain seq x y z
N MET A 1 -11.41 -40.31 -28.17
CA MET A 1 -11.52 -39.93 -26.75
C MET A 1 -10.66 -38.69 -26.64
N ASN A 2 -11.27 -37.53 -26.87
CA ASN A 2 -10.53 -36.27 -26.96
C ASN A 2 -10.21 -35.82 -25.54
N ASP A 3 -8.95 -35.46 -25.32
CA ASP A 3 -8.44 -35.04 -24.04
C ASP A 3 -9.11 -33.70 -23.66
N GLU A 4 -9.88 -33.69 -22.57
CA GLU A 4 -10.57 -32.49 -22.08
C GLU A 4 -9.58 -31.35 -21.79
N LEU A 5 -8.29 -31.65 -21.60
CA LEU A 5 -7.22 -30.67 -21.46
C LEU A 5 -6.81 -30.01 -22.79
N GLU A 6 -6.98 -30.67 -23.94
CA GLU A 6 -6.76 -30.04 -25.26
C GLU A 6 -7.87 -29.02 -25.56
N LEU A 7 -9.13 -29.36 -25.25
CA LEU A 7 -10.27 -28.44 -25.42
C LEU A 7 -10.14 -27.14 -24.61
N LEU A 8 -9.57 -27.22 -23.39
CA LEU A 8 -9.30 -26.02 -22.59
C LEU A 8 -8.14 -25.19 -23.13
N ARG A 9 -7.18 -25.82 -23.83
CA ARG A 9 -6.02 -25.14 -24.40
C ARG A 9 -6.37 -24.40 -25.70
N GLU A 10 -7.34 -24.92 -26.45
CA GLU A 10 -7.86 -24.29 -27.67
C GLU A 10 -8.87 -23.17 -27.39
N TRP A 11 -9.52 -23.15 -26.23
CA TRP A 11 -10.62 -22.21 -25.94
C TRP A 11 -10.17 -20.74 -25.82
N ASP A 12 -8.88 -20.50 -25.57
CA ASP A 12 -8.32 -19.16 -25.36
C ASP A 12 -7.06 -18.91 -26.21
N ALA A 13 -6.82 -19.74 -27.24
CA ALA A 13 -5.62 -19.66 -28.07
C ALA A 13 -5.51 -18.35 -28.88
N ASP A 14 -6.65 -17.70 -29.18
CA ASP A 14 -6.74 -16.44 -29.93
C ASP A 14 -7.00 -15.22 -29.02
N ALA A 15 -7.14 -15.41 -27.70
CA ALA A 15 -7.31 -14.30 -26.78
C ALA A 15 -5.96 -13.61 -26.55
N ALA A 16 -5.94 -12.29 -26.78
CA ALA A 16 -4.76 -11.49 -26.47
C ALA A 16 -4.38 -11.70 -24.99
N PRO A 17 -3.10 -12.00 -24.67
CA PRO A 17 -2.67 -12.18 -23.29
C PRO A 17 -3.10 -10.97 -22.45
N PHE A 18 -3.66 -11.22 -21.27
CA PHE A 18 -4.00 -10.14 -20.35
C PHE A 18 -2.80 -9.20 -20.18
N THR A 19 -3.03 -7.91 -20.37
CA THR A 19 -2.00 -6.89 -20.14
C THR A 19 -1.46 -7.02 -18.71
N GLY A 20 -0.20 -6.67 -18.51
CA GLY A 20 0.42 -6.78 -17.18
C GLY A 20 -0.35 -6.03 -16.09
N THR A 21 -0.97 -4.90 -16.45
CA THR A 21 -1.84 -4.11 -15.58
C THR A 21 -3.14 -4.84 -15.23
N ALA A 22 -3.77 -5.52 -16.19
CA ALA A 22 -4.97 -6.33 -15.94
C ALA A 22 -4.68 -7.50 -14.99
N LYS A 23 -3.52 -8.15 -15.12
CA LYS A 23 -3.11 -9.26 -14.24
C LYS A 23 -2.78 -8.79 -12.82
N SER A 24 -2.04 -7.69 -12.67
CA SER A 24 -1.76 -7.08 -11.36
C SER A 24 -3.05 -6.65 -10.66
N ARG A 25 -3.99 -6.04 -11.40
CA ARG A 25 -5.33 -5.68 -10.92
C ARG A 25 -6.13 -6.89 -10.45
N ALA A 26 -6.13 -7.98 -11.22
CA ALA A 26 -6.82 -9.21 -10.86
C ALA A 26 -6.23 -9.83 -9.58
N ARG A 27 -4.91 -9.83 -9.44
CA ARG A 27 -4.22 -10.31 -8.23
C ARG A 27 -4.54 -9.44 -7.01
N HIS A 28 -4.49 -8.11 -7.14
CA HIS A 28 -4.83 -7.17 -6.07
C HIS A 28 -6.28 -7.36 -5.60
N ARG A 29 -7.22 -7.49 -6.54
CA ARG A 29 -8.64 -7.78 -6.24
C ARG A 29 -8.82 -9.12 -5.55
N LEU A 30 -8.09 -10.15 -5.98
CA LEU A 30 -8.13 -11.48 -5.37
C LEU A 30 -7.60 -11.45 -3.92
N LEU A 31 -6.45 -10.84 -3.69
CA LEU A 31 -5.86 -10.72 -2.35
C LEU A 31 -6.77 -9.92 -1.40
N ASN A 32 -7.39 -8.84 -1.88
CA ASN A 32 -8.39 -8.10 -1.10
C ASN A 32 -9.65 -8.92 -0.83
N ALA A 33 -10.14 -9.70 -1.81
CA ALA A 33 -11.29 -10.57 -1.62
C ALA A 33 -11.01 -11.66 -0.57
N MET A 34 -9.81 -12.25 -0.60
CA MET A 34 -9.36 -13.25 0.38
C MET A 34 -9.31 -12.67 1.80
N ALA A 35 -8.81 -11.44 1.95
CA ALA A 35 -8.78 -10.76 3.26
C ALA A 35 -10.18 -10.46 3.83
N HIS A 36 -11.20 -10.33 2.98
CA HIS A 36 -12.59 -10.07 3.39
C HIS A 36 -13.47 -11.32 3.48
N THR A 37 -12.91 -12.52 3.28
CA THR A 37 -13.71 -13.76 3.35
C THR A 37 -14.00 -14.19 4.79
N ASP A 38 -13.15 -13.81 5.75
CA ASP A 38 -13.29 -14.18 7.17
C ASP A 38 -14.35 -13.38 7.95
N GLU A 39 -14.80 -12.22 7.47
CA GLU A 39 -15.77 -11.38 8.19
C GLU A 39 -17.24 -11.59 7.80
N ARG A 40 -17.56 -12.52 6.88
CA ARG A 40 -18.95 -12.82 6.50
C ARG A 40 -19.54 -13.98 7.29
N THR A 41 -19.63 -13.84 8.61
CA THR A 41 -20.61 -14.58 9.40
C THR A 41 -21.91 -13.78 9.51
N GLY A 42 -22.95 -14.26 8.82
CA GLY A 42 -24.35 -14.03 9.20
C GLY A 42 -25.09 -12.91 8.49
N THR A 43 -25.66 -13.21 7.31
CA THR A 43 -27.07 -12.95 7.01
C THR A 43 -27.53 -13.94 5.94
N GLY A 44 -28.69 -14.58 6.15
CA GLY A 44 -29.15 -15.72 5.38
C GLY A 44 -29.31 -15.43 3.88
N LEU A 45 -28.61 -16.23 3.06
CA LEU A 45 -28.82 -16.27 1.62
C LEU A 45 -30.20 -16.87 1.33
N SER A 46 -31.03 -16.08 0.63
CA SER A 46 -32.33 -16.53 0.14
C SER A 46 -32.14 -17.71 -0.82
N ARG A 47 -33.02 -18.71 -0.65
CA ARG A 47 -33.00 -20.07 -1.20
C ARG A 47 -33.05 -20.20 -2.74
N ARG A 48 -32.70 -19.16 -3.52
CA ARG A 48 -32.99 -19.11 -4.98
C ARG A 48 -31.79 -19.15 -5.93
N HIS A 49 -30.56 -19.24 -5.45
CA HIS A 49 -29.38 -19.33 -6.33
C HIS A 49 -28.41 -20.48 -6.00
N ALA A 50 -28.84 -21.44 -5.18
CA ALA A 50 -28.07 -22.66 -4.93
C ALA A 50 -28.35 -23.71 -6.02
N LEU A 51 -27.80 -23.50 -7.23
CA LEU A 51 -27.57 -24.59 -8.17
C LEU A 51 -26.44 -24.21 -9.13
N ARG A 52 -25.46 -25.12 -9.24
CA ARG A 52 -24.24 -25.09 -10.08
C ARG A 52 -23.08 -24.38 -9.36
N PHE A 53 -22.05 -25.04 -8.82
CA PHE A 53 -21.36 -26.26 -9.26
C PHE A 53 -20.80 -27.05 -8.08
N ALA A 54 -20.92 -28.37 -8.14
CA ALA A 54 -20.15 -29.32 -7.33
C ALA A 54 -19.72 -30.49 -8.22
N ALA A 55 -18.40 -30.71 -8.32
CA ALA A 55 -17.67 -31.97 -8.48
C ALA A 55 -16.17 -31.58 -8.54
N ALA A 56 -15.38 -31.71 -7.45
CA ALA A 56 -14.70 -32.90 -6.92
C ALA A 56 -13.45 -33.29 -7.78
N ALA A 57 -12.27 -33.66 -7.27
CA ALA A 57 -11.86 -34.22 -5.97
C ALA A 57 -10.33 -34.01 -5.76
N VAL A 58 -9.89 -33.70 -4.53
CA VAL A 58 -9.17 -34.59 -3.57
C VAL A 58 -7.69 -34.87 -3.90
N VAL A 59 -6.79 -34.33 -3.05
CA VAL A 59 -5.69 -35.11 -2.48
C VAL A 59 -5.74 -34.90 -0.96
N ALA A 60 -5.93 -36.00 -0.25
CA ALA A 60 -5.89 -36.08 1.20
C ALA A 60 -4.46 -36.40 1.65
N THR A 61 -3.96 -35.63 2.62
CA THR A 61 -2.92 -36.11 3.53
C THR A 61 -3.40 -35.86 4.94
N ALA A 62 -3.83 -36.94 5.58
CA ALA A 62 -4.15 -36.98 6.99
C ALA A 62 -2.85 -36.92 7.80
N VAL A 63 -2.74 -35.95 8.70
CA VAL A 63 -1.92 -36.10 9.92
C VAL A 63 -2.85 -35.79 11.09
N THR A 64 -3.31 -36.87 11.72
CA THR A 64 -3.91 -36.90 13.05
C THR A 64 -2.98 -36.29 14.09
N GLY A 65 -3.50 -35.43 14.98
CA GLY A 65 -2.71 -34.93 16.10
C GLY A 65 -3.44 -33.97 17.05
N THR A 66 -4.32 -34.52 17.88
CA THR A 66 -4.68 -34.07 19.25
C THR A 66 -5.04 -32.60 19.50
N ALA A 67 -6.33 -32.36 19.72
CA ALA A 67 -6.81 -31.23 20.53
C ALA A 67 -6.45 -31.47 22.01
N VAL A 68 -5.73 -30.54 22.61
CA VAL A 68 -5.49 -30.52 24.06
C VAL A 68 -6.23 -29.32 24.64
N LEU A 69 -7.29 -29.61 25.41
CA LEU A 69 -7.95 -28.71 26.34
C LEU A 69 -7.15 -28.74 27.65
N ILE A 70 -6.58 -27.62 28.07
CA ILE A 70 -6.10 -27.39 29.45
C ILE A 70 -6.37 -25.89 29.71
N GLY A 71 -7.19 -25.48 30.66
CA GLY A 71 -7.27 -25.92 32.06
C GLY A 71 -6.62 -24.83 32.90
N THR A 72 -7.42 -24.08 33.65
CA THR A 72 -6.97 -23.01 34.55
C THR A 72 -6.29 -23.57 35.81
N ASP A 73 -5.42 -22.73 36.38
CA ASP A 73 -4.86 -22.72 37.74
C ASP A 73 -3.55 -23.46 38.02
N GLY A 74 -2.63 -22.74 38.71
CA GLY A 74 -1.69 -23.34 39.66
C GLY A 74 -0.19 -23.10 39.42
N SER A 75 0.34 -22.07 40.08
CA SER A 75 1.73 -21.84 40.54
C SER A 75 2.72 -23.03 40.56
N GLY A 76 3.93 -22.80 40.03
CA GLY A 76 5.12 -23.61 40.32
C GLY A 76 6.33 -23.23 39.45
N GLU A 77 7.36 -22.66 40.07
CA GLU A 77 8.67 -22.37 39.45
C GLU A 77 9.36 -23.63 38.91
N GLY A 78 9.94 -23.52 37.71
CA GLY A 78 10.78 -24.56 37.11
C GLY A 78 11.12 -24.22 35.67
N GLY A 79 12.32 -23.68 35.46
CA GLY A 79 12.79 -23.17 34.16
C GLY A 79 12.75 -24.21 33.04
N ALA A 80 11.93 -23.92 32.02
CA ALA A 80 12.10 -24.45 30.68
C ALA A 80 12.69 -23.33 29.80
N PRO A 81 13.58 -23.63 28.83
CA PRO A 81 14.01 -22.64 27.86
C PRO A 81 12.77 -22.25 27.08
N GLY A 82 12.27 -21.04 27.35
CA GLY A 82 11.12 -20.50 26.64
C GLY A 82 11.39 -20.66 25.15
N ALA A 83 10.47 -21.33 24.47
CA ALA A 83 10.35 -21.23 23.03
C ALA A 83 10.29 -19.73 22.74
N ARG A 84 11.43 -19.17 22.34
CA ARG A 84 11.48 -17.89 21.68
C ARG A 84 10.68 -18.13 20.41
N THR A 85 9.38 -17.84 20.46
CA THR A 85 8.72 -17.32 19.27
C THR A 85 9.72 -16.32 18.71
N PRO A 86 10.20 -16.47 17.46
CA PRO A 86 11.05 -15.45 16.90
C PRO A 86 10.18 -14.21 16.93
N ARG A 87 10.40 -13.36 17.93
CA ARG A 87 10.03 -11.96 17.87
C ARG A 87 10.89 -11.49 16.72
N LEU A 88 10.35 -11.60 15.52
CA LEU A 88 10.87 -10.95 14.33
C LEU A 88 10.88 -9.48 14.73
N GLU A 89 11.99 -9.04 15.30
CA GLU A 89 12.37 -7.65 15.28
C GLU A 89 12.61 -7.36 13.81
N TYR A 90 11.51 -7.04 13.13
CA TYR A 90 11.57 -6.42 11.83
C TYR A 90 12.38 -5.14 12.04
N ALA A 91 13.67 -5.16 11.72
CA ALA A 91 14.40 -3.93 11.58
C ALA A 91 13.80 -3.19 10.38
N ALA A 92 13.67 -1.87 10.46
CA ALA A 92 12.99 -1.12 9.41
C ALA A 92 13.67 -1.31 8.05
N VAL A 93 15.00 -1.37 8.07
CA VAL A 93 15.85 -1.69 6.92
C VAL A 93 15.50 -3.04 6.30
N THR A 94 15.26 -4.08 7.11
CA THR A 94 14.88 -5.42 6.62
C THR A 94 13.54 -5.38 5.88
N VAL A 95 12.54 -4.70 6.45
CA VAL A 95 11.21 -4.58 5.83
C VAL A 95 11.29 -3.81 4.52
N LEU A 96 11.99 -2.68 4.51
CA LEU A 96 12.08 -1.81 3.35
C LEU A 96 12.89 -2.45 2.21
N ASN A 97 14.02 -3.09 2.52
CA ASN A 97 14.79 -3.82 1.50
C ASN A 97 14.03 -5.05 0.99
N GLY A 98 13.26 -5.73 1.86
CA GLY A 98 12.35 -6.79 1.47
C GLY A 98 11.25 -6.30 0.52
N ALA A 99 10.65 -5.15 0.81
CA ALA A 99 9.64 -4.52 -0.05
C ALA A 99 10.23 -4.12 -1.42
N ALA A 100 11.46 -3.59 -1.44
CA ALA A 100 12.16 -3.29 -2.68
C ALA A 100 12.43 -4.55 -3.51
N ALA A 101 12.89 -5.64 -2.89
CA ALA A 101 13.10 -6.91 -3.57
C ALA A 101 11.79 -7.48 -4.13
N TRP A 102 10.73 -7.49 -3.31
CA TRP A 102 9.40 -7.95 -3.71
C TRP A 102 8.85 -7.14 -4.89
N GLU A 103 8.98 -5.81 -4.87
CA GLU A 103 8.57 -4.97 -6.00
C GLU A 103 9.38 -5.29 -7.25
N ARG A 104 10.71 -5.41 -7.18
CA ARG A 104 11.53 -5.76 -8.36
C ARG A 104 11.10 -7.07 -9.01
N GLU A 105 10.59 -8.03 -8.23
CA GLU A 105 10.08 -9.30 -8.74
C GLU A 105 8.68 -9.18 -9.39
N GLN A 106 7.83 -8.27 -8.89
CA GLN A 106 6.47 -8.07 -9.39
C GLN A 106 6.37 -7.00 -10.48
N GLU A 107 7.32 -6.07 -10.52
CA GLU A 107 7.32 -4.91 -11.38
C GLU A 107 7.41 -5.34 -12.84
N ARG A 108 6.58 -4.70 -13.65
CA ARG A 108 6.59 -4.83 -15.10
C ARG A 108 6.78 -3.44 -15.65
N GLU A 109 7.36 -3.35 -16.85
CA GLU A 109 7.47 -2.07 -17.56
C GLU A 109 6.08 -1.40 -17.60
N PRO A 110 5.91 -0.28 -16.89
CA PRO A 110 4.62 0.37 -16.80
C PRO A 110 4.29 1.02 -18.14
N VAL A 111 3.03 0.97 -18.55
CA VAL A 111 2.57 1.77 -19.69
C VAL A 111 2.68 3.23 -19.28
N ALA A 112 3.61 3.96 -19.90
CA ALA A 112 3.79 5.38 -19.67
C ALA A 112 2.47 6.14 -19.95
N PRO A 113 1.86 6.80 -18.96
CA PRO A 113 0.66 7.59 -19.18
C PRO A 113 0.97 8.80 -20.08
N ARG A 114 0.01 9.15 -20.93
CA ARG A 114 0.07 10.37 -21.76
C ARG A 114 -0.28 11.59 -20.91
N ASP A 115 0.25 12.75 -21.29
CA ASP A 115 0.02 14.01 -20.58
C ASP A 115 -1.46 14.45 -20.57
N ASP A 116 -2.28 13.98 -21.51
CA ASP A 116 -3.70 14.28 -21.60
C ASP A 116 -4.59 13.30 -20.81
N GLN A 117 -4.02 12.27 -20.20
CA GLN A 117 -4.73 11.26 -19.41
C GLN A 117 -4.78 11.63 -17.92
N PHE A 118 -5.55 10.83 -17.18
CA PHE A 118 -5.68 10.89 -15.74
C PHE A 118 -5.16 9.61 -15.11
N LEU A 119 -4.53 9.75 -13.97
CA LEU A 119 -4.29 8.65 -13.06
C LEU A 119 -5.48 8.51 -12.11
N TYR A 120 -6.25 7.45 -12.29
CA TYR A 120 -7.31 7.08 -11.37
C TYR A 120 -6.75 6.29 -10.19
N SER A 121 -7.20 6.61 -8.98
CA SER A 121 -7.03 5.75 -7.82
C SER A 121 -8.26 5.79 -6.91
N LYS A 122 -8.51 4.67 -6.25
CA LYS A 122 -9.57 4.49 -5.27
C LYS A 122 -8.97 4.00 -3.97
N ARG A 123 -9.28 4.70 -2.89
CA ARG A 123 -8.80 4.40 -1.55
C ARG A 123 -9.96 4.18 -0.60
N ILE A 124 -9.75 3.25 0.33
CA ILE A 124 -10.60 3.14 1.51
C ILE A 124 -9.87 3.81 2.66
N ILE A 125 -10.56 4.71 3.36
CA ILE A 125 -10.06 5.37 4.56
C ILE A 125 -10.93 4.97 5.74
N LYS A 126 -10.33 4.36 6.75
CA LYS A 126 -10.97 4.06 8.03
C LYS A 126 -10.52 5.07 9.06
N GLU A 127 -11.44 5.91 9.50
CA GLU A 127 -11.18 6.98 10.46
C GLU A 127 -11.77 6.61 11.82
N THR A 128 -10.97 6.67 12.88
CA THR A 128 -11.38 6.40 14.25
C THR A 128 -11.16 7.66 15.09
N GLU A 129 -12.21 8.22 15.67
CA GLU A 129 -12.09 9.34 16.62
C GLU A 129 -11.45 8.85 17.93
N GLN A 130 -10.36 9.48 18.37
CA GLN A 130 -9.54 8.96 19.47
C GLN A 130 -10.26 8.94 20.83
N LYS A 131 -11.18 9.87 21.09
CA LYS A 131 -11.85 9.95 22.41
C LYS A 131 -13.05 9.02 22.51
N THR A 132 -13.90 8.97 21.48
CA THR A 132 -15.12 8.14 21.51
C THR A 132 -14.92 6.73 20.95
N GLY A 133 -13.85 6.50 20.18
CA GLY A 133 -13.65 5.26 19.44
C GLY A 133 -14.60 5.09 18.25
N LYS A 134 -15.41 6.09 17.92
CA LYS A 134 -16.33 6.04 16.78
C LYS A 134 -15.55 5.86 15.49
N VAL A 135 -15.92 4.83 14.73
CA VAL A 135 -15.31 4.51 13.44
C VAL A 135 -16.22 4.99 12.30
N GLN A 136 -15.62 5.63 11.30
CA GLN A 136 -16.23 5.95 10.03
C GLN A 136 -15.36 5.40 8.89
N THR A 137 -15.96 5.04 7.78
CA THR A 137 -15.25 4.53 6.61
C THR A 137 -15.67 5.32 5.39
N TYR A 138 -14.67 5.80 4.64
CA TYR A 138 -14.81 6.59 3.44
C TYR A 138 -14.25 5.82 2.26
N THR A 139 -14.85 6.05 1.09
CA THR A 139 -14.30 5.65 -0.20
C THR A 139 -13.96 6.91 -0.95
N ASP A 140 -12.67 7.17 -1.11
CA ASP A 140 -12.16 8.33 -1.82
C ASP A 140 -11.67 7.89 -3.19
N GLU A 141 -12.09 8.61 -4.22
CA GLU A 141 -11.65 8.43 -5.60
C GLU A 141 -10.94 9.69 -6.08
N MET A 142 -9.84 9.48 -6.80
CA MET A 142 -9.02 10.56 -7.33
C MET A 142 -8.76 10.33 -8.82
N TRP A 143 -8.74 11.43 -9.57
CA TRP A 143 -8.38 11.52 -10.98
C TRP A 143 -7.34 12.62 -11.13
N ASP A 144 -6.07 12.25 -11.03
CA ASP A 144 -4.94 13.17 -11.12
C ASP A 144 -4.55 13.40 -12.58
N SER A 145 -4.62 14.64 -13.03
CA SER A 145 -4.21 15.05 -14.38
C SER A 145 -2.70 14.87 -14.55
N VAL A 146 -2.29 13.99 -15.47
CA VAL A 146 -0.87 13.59 -15.65
C VAL A 146 -0.04 14.78 -16.15
N GLY A 147 -0.50 15.46 -17.19
CA GLY A 147 0.18 16.63 -17.76
C GLY A 147 -0.04 17.92 -16.97
N VAL A 148 -0.82 17.89 -15.90
CA VAL A 148 -1.27 19.04 -15.08
C VAL A 148 -1.87 20.21 -15.87
N SER A 149 -2.33 19.94 -17.10
CA SER A 149 -2.97 20.92 -18.00
C SER A 149 -4.49 20.96 -17.86
N LYS A 150 -5.07 19.88 -17.32
CA LYS A 150 -6.50 19.73 -17.02
C LYS A 150 -6.72 19.76 -15.50
N PRO A 151 -7.90 20.20 -15.01
CA PRO A 151 -8.26 20.10 -13.60
C PRO A 151 -8.20 18.66 -13.10
N SER A 152 -7.76 18.46 -11.86
CA SER A 152 -7.84 17.16 -11.18
C SER A 152 -9.04 17.14 -10.24
N LEU A 153 -9.60 15.96 -10.03
CA LEU A 153 -10.70 15.74 -9.07
C LEU A 153 -10.20 14.76 -8.02
N SER A 154 -10.16 15.17 -6.77
CA SER A 154 -9.83 14.31 -5.64
C SER A 154 -11.02 14.24 -4.68
N MET A 155 -11.04 13.21 -3.84
CA MET A 155 -11.95 13.14 -2.71
C MET A 155 -11.14 13.12 -1.42
N GLU A 156 -11.64 13.81 -0.41
CA GLU A 156 -11.13 13.75 0.95
C GLU A 156 -12.28 13.49 1.92
N LEU A 157 -12.28 12.31 2.53
CA LEU A 157 -13.28 11.87 3.48
C LEU A 157 -14.71 11.96 2.90
N GLY A 158 -14.87 11.47 1.67
CA GLY A 158 -16.13 11.46 0.94
C GLY A 158 -16.51 12.80 0.32
N ARG A 159 -15.71 13.85 0.46
CA ARG A 159 -15.99 15.17 -0.12
C ARG A 159 -15.16 15.40 -1.36
N GLU A 160 -15.81 15.78 -2.45
CA GLU A 160 -15.10 16.14 -3.69
C GLU A 160 -14.35 17.46 -3.54
N MET A 161 -13.12 17.47 -4.05
CA MET A 161 -12.24 18.62 -4.14
C MET A 161 -11.74 18.78 -5.56
N TRP A 162 -11.79 20.01 -6.07
CA TRP A 162 -11.29 20.35 -7.39
C TRP A 162 -9.94 21.04 -7.26
N GLU A 163 -8.99 20.53 -8.02
CA GLU A 163 -7.67 21.14 -8.13
C GLU A 163 -7.52 21.76 -9.50
N GLU A 164 -7.37 23.08 -9.53
CA GLU A 164 -7.08 23.80 -10.75
C GLU A 164 -5.73 23.36 -11.33
N PRO A 165 -5.56 23.40 -12.66
CA PRO A 165 -4.28 23.12 -13.31
C PRO A 165 -3.15 23.94 -12.66
N ALA A 166 -2.01 23.30 -12.39
CA ALA A 166 -0.87 23.98 -11.82
C ALA A 166 -0.38 25.08 -12.79
N GLY A 167 -0.39 26.33 -12.34
CA GLY A 167 0.18 27.46 -13.09
C GLY A 167 1.67 27.27 -13.36
N LYS A 168 2.21 27.97 -14.36
CA LYS A 168 3.66 27.94 -14.67
C LYS A 168 4.46 28.33 -13.41
N GLY A 169 5.21 27.39 -12.84
CA GLY A 169 6.12 27.62 -11.71
C GLY A 169 5.68 27.03 -10.36
N ASN A 170 4.44 26.53 -10.24
CA ASN A 170 3.99 25.85 -9.02
C ASN A 170 4.27 24.34 -9.14
N GLY A 171 5.35 23.87 -8.53
CA GLY A 171 5.64 22.43 -8.44
C GLY A 171 4.64 21.72 -7.54
N VAL A 172 4.19 20.54 -7.95
CA VAL A 172 3.38 19.62 -7.12
C VAL A 172 4.27 18.44 -6.74
N TRP A 173 4.25 18.05 -5.46
CA TRP A 173 4.92 16.85 -4.99
C TRP A 173 3.90 15.75 -4.61
N PRO A 174 4.12 14.48 -5.02
CA PRO A 174 5.11 14.05 -6.01
C PRO A 174 4.82 14.62 -7.41
N PRO A 175 5.82 14.67 -8.32
CA PRO A 175 5.59 15.13 -9.68
C PRO A 175 4.52 14.27 -10.37
N ARG A 176 3.55 14.91 -11.03
CA ARG A 176 2.48 14.21 -11.75
C ARG A 176 2.87 13.84 -13.19
N LYS A 177 3.68 14.70 -13.82
CA LYS A 177 4.16 14.47 -15.18
C LYS A 177 5.09 13.27 -15.23
N TRP A 178 4.80 12.35 -16.13
CA TRP A 178 5.63 11.17 -16.36
C TRP A 178 7.08 11.53 -16.69
N SER A 179 7.29 12.59 -17.48
CA SER A 179 8.61 13.08 -17.85
C SER A 179 9.42 13.65 -16.68
N GLU A 180 8.77 14.10 -15.61
CA GLU A 180 9.41 14.60 -14.39
C GLU A 180 9.72 13.45 -13.43
N LEU A 181 8.79 12.50 -13.27
CA LEU A 181 9.04 11.27 -12.50
C LEU A 181 10.25 10.50 -13.02
N LYS A 182 10.42 10.40 -14.35
CA LYS A 182 11.58 9.75 -14.97
C LYS A 182 12.93 10.44 -14.71
N LYS A 183 12.92 11.70 -14.26
CA LYS A 183 14.16 12.43 -13.91
C LYS A 183 14.60 12.17 -12.47
N LEU A 184 13.74 11.58 -11.64
CA LEU A 184 14.10 11.23 -10.29
C LEU A 184 15.20 10.15 -10.31
N PRO A 185 16.23 10.25 -9.46
CA PRO A 185 17.27 9.23 -9.37
C PRO A 185 16.70 7.87 -8.93
N HIS A 186 17.22 6.79 -9.51
CA HIS A 186 16.95 5.42 -9.04
C HIS A 186 17.97 4.94 -8.00
N ASP A 187 19.03 5.72 -7.80
CA ASP A 187 19.99 5.50 -6.72
C ASP A 187 19.36 6.00 -5.41
N PRO A 188 19.22 5.14 -4.38
CA PRO A 188 18.49 5.47 -3.15
C PRO A 188 19.00 6.71 -2.44
N GLU A 189 20.33 6.88 -2.34
CA GLU A 189 20.92 8.01 -1.63
C GLU A 189 20.70 9.32 -2.38
N ARG A 190 20.94 9.30 -3.70
CA ARG A 190 20.66 10.46 -4.55
C ARG A 190 19.18 10.81 -4.60
N LEU A 191 18.29 9.81 -4.51
CA LEU A 191 16.84 10.04 -4.49
C LEU A 191 16.43 10.84 -3.23
N VAL A 192 16.91 10.46 -2.04
CA VAL A 192 16.66 11.22 -0.79
C VAL A 192 17.03 12.69 -0.98
N LEU A 193 18.24 12.96 -1.46
CA LEU A 193 18.75 14.32 -1.60
C LEU A 193 18.01 15.11 -2.69
N ALA A 194 17.71 14.47 -3.82
CA ALA A 194 16.98 15.10 -4.92
C ALA A 194 15.54 15.48 -4.53
N ILE A 195 14.90 14.70 -3.65
CA ILE A 195 13.54 15.00 -3.20
C ILE A 195 13.51 16.20 -2.25
N LEU A 196 14.47 16.29 -1.33
CA LEU A 196 14.62 17.44 -0.43
C LEU A 196 14.92 18.74 -1.18
N SER A 197 15.59 18.68 -2.31
CA SER A 197 15.88 19.84 -3.17
C SER A 197 14.76 20.15 -4.18
N SER A 198 13.55 19.57 -4.03
CA SER A 198 12.43 19.69 -4.97
C SER A 198 12.79 19.29 -6.41
N GLY A 199 13.59 18.24 -6.58
CA GLY A 199 14.07 17.74 -7.88
C GLY A 199 15.24 18.53 -8.48
N SER A 200 15.78 19.53 -7.77
CA SER A 200 17.01 20.23 -8.18
C SER A 200 18.23 19.33 -7.96
N ARG A 201 19.36 19.64 -8.64
CA ARG A 201 20.60 18.87 -8.42
C ARG A 201 20.98 18.89 -6.93
N PRO A 202 21.25 17.72 -6.32
CA PRO A 202 21.78 17.65 -4.97
C PRO A 202 23.03 18.51 -4.83
N ASP A 203 23.19 19.18 -3.69
CA ASP A 203 24.35 20.01 -3.34
C ASP A 203 25.58 19.19 -2.92
N GLY A 204 25.57 17.88 -3.18
CA GLY A 204 26.68 16.96 -2.93
C GLY A 204 26.84 16.53 -1.46
N ARG A 205 25.95 16.98 -0.57
CA ARG A 205 25.96 16.57 0.84
C ARG A 205 25.60 15.09 1.02
N SER A 206 26.00 14.50 2.14
CA SER A 206 25.60 13.14 2.51
C SER A 206 24.28 13.13 3.28
N ILE A 207 23.55 12.01 3.24
CA ILE A 207 22.37 11.78 4.10
C ILE A 207 22.74 11.90 5.59
N SER A 208 23.96 11.52 5.96
CA SER A 208 24.46 11.67 7.34
C SER A 208 24.46 13.12 7.83
N ASP A 209 24.52 14.08 6.92
CA ASP A 209 24.63 15.51 7.22
C ASP A 209 23.26 16.17 7.33
N LEU A 210 22.16 15.44 7.09
CA LEU A 210 20.80 15.92 7.26
C LEU A 210 20.51 16.12 8.75
N ASP A 211 19.86 17.23 9.10
CA ASP A 211 19.30 17.40 10.45
C ASP A 211 18.00 16.59 10.63
N GLU A 212 17.51 16.49 11.87
CA GLU A 212 16.31 15.70 12.18
C GLU A 212 15.05 16.17 11.40
N PRO A 213 14.79 17.49 11.24
CA PRO A 213 13.72 17.98 10.38
C PRO A 213 13.85 17.52 8.92
N GLN A 214 15.03 17.62 8.32
CA GLN A 214 15.29 17.19 6.94
C GLN A 214 15.10 15.68 6.77
N ARG A 215 15.52 14.87 7.76
CA ARG A 215 15.30 13.41 7.73
C ARG A 215 13.82 13.06 7.80
N TYR A 216 13.07 13.73 8.67
CA TYR A 216 11.62 13.56 8.74
C TYR A 216 10.92 13.98 7.44
N GLU A 217 11.35 15.10 6.85
CA GLU A 217 10.83 15.58 5.57
C GLU A 217 11.11 14.59 4.43
N ALA A 218 12.33 14.05 4.35
CA ALA A 218 12.67 13.02 3.37
C ALA A 218 11.78 11.78 3.53
N TYR A 219 11.60 11.28 4.75
CA TYR A 219 10.70 10.18 5.05
C TYR A 219 9.26 10.48 4.59
N TRP A 220 8.75 11.68 4.88
CA TRP A 220 7.40 12.07 4.49
C TRP A 220 7.24 12.17 2.97
N LEU A 221 8.15 12.85 2.28
CA LEU A 221 8.10 13.04 0.82
C LEU A 221 8.22 11.71 0.07
N LEU A 222 9.08 10.79 0.53
CA LEU A 222 9.16 9.42 0.00
C LEU A 222 7.86 8.64 0.24
N GLY A 223 7.25 8.80 1.42
CA GLY A 223 5.94 8.23 1.71
C GLY A 223 4.84 8.75 0.77
N GLU A 224 4.82 10.05 0.48
CA GLU A 224 3.89 10.64 -0.51
C GLU A 224 4.15 10.10 -1.93
N LEU A 225 5.41 9.92 -2.33
CA LEU A 225 5.75 9.29 -3.62
C LEU A 225 5.16 7.89 -3.74
N LEU A 226 5.22 7.09 -2.66
CA LEU A 226 4.71 5.73 -2.63
C LEU A 226 3.18 5.63 -2.71
N LYS A 227 2.43 6.71 -2.41
CA LYS A 227 0.97 6.78 -2.62
C LYS A 227 0.60 6.73 -4.09
N ASN A 228 1.48 7.21 -4.97
CA ASN A 228 1.23 7.20 -6.39
C ASN A 228 1.20 5.74 -6.88
N PRO A 229 0.10 5.24 -7.47
CA PRO A 229 0.01 3.85 -7.91
C PRO A 229 0.89 3.54 -9.13
N VAL A 230 1.30 4.54 -9.92
CA VAL A 230 2.07 4.35 -11.16
C VAL A 230 3.35 5.16 -11.11
N LEU A 231 4.49 4.47 -11.05
CA LEU A 231 5.82 5.05 -11.07
C LEU A 231 6.64 4.43 -12.22
N PRO A 232 7.64 5.15 -12.78
CA PRO A 232 8.62 4.56 -13.69
C PRO A 232 9.28 3.32 -13.09
N GLN A 233 9.66 2.39 -13.97
CA GLN A 233 10.30 1.14 -13.57
C GLN A 233 11.50 1.41 -12.66
N GLY A 234 11.58 0.71 -11.53
CA GLY A 234 12.67 0.80 -10.58
C GLY A 234 12.54 1.96 -9.58
N LEU A 235 11.64 2.93 -9.80
CA LEU A 235 11.53 4.09 -8.90
C LEU A 235 10.86 3.70 -7.58
N ARG A 236 9.87 2.81 -7.59
CA ARG A 236 9.24 2.31 -6.35
C ARG A 236 10.22 1.54 -5.46
N PRO A 237 10.97 0.53 -5.96
CA PRO A 237 11.95 -0.16 -5.11
C PRO A 237 13.07 0.79 -4.65
N ALA A 238 13.52 1.73 -5.49
CA ALA A 238 14.46 2.77 -5.08
C ALA A 238 13.92 3.65 -3.94
N ALA A 239 12.62 3.97 -3.92
CA ALA A 239 11.99 4.72 -2.84
C ALA A 239 11.93 3.94 -1.53
N TYR A 240 11.71 2.62 -1.57
CA TYR A 240 11.79 1.76 -0.39
C TYR A 240 13.22 1.67 0.16
N GLU A 241 14.20 1.43 -0.70
CA GLU A 241 15.62 1.46 -0.32
C GLU A 241 16.00 2.83 0.25
N ALA A 242 15.55 3.93 -0.37
CA ALA A 242 15.81 5.29 0.09
C ALA A 242 15.29 5.54 1.51
N LEU A 243 14.07 5.07 1.83
CA LEU A 243 13.54 5.11 3.19
C LEU A 243 14.44 4.36 4.19
N ALA A 244 15.08 3.27 3.76
CA ALA A 244 15.97 2.48 4.62
C ALA A 244 17.28 3.23 4.94
N HIS A 245 17.71 4.12 4.02
CA HIS A 245 18.88 4.98 4.22
C HIS A 245 18.58 6.21 5.11
N VAL A 246 17.32 6.62 5.27
CA VAL A 246 16.95 7.75 6.14
C VAL A 246 17.15 7.35 7.61
N PRO A 247 18.10 7.96 8.34
CA PRO A 247 18.32 7.59 9.73
C PRO A 247 17.15 8.09 10.59
N GLY A 248 16.75 7.31 11.59
CA GLY A 248 15.60 7.63 12.45
C GLY A 248 14.31 6.88 12.08
N VAL A 249 14.32 6.12 10.98
CA VAL A 249 13.23 5.20 10.61
C VAL A 249 13.24 3.97 11.52
N LYS A 250 12.08 3.63 12.08
CA LYS A 250 11.86 2.53 13.04
C LYS A 250 10.62 1.73 12.71
N THR A 251 10.54 0.53 13.26
CA THR A 251 9.37 -0.33 13.12
C THR A 251 8.39 -0.21 14.28
N ILE A 252 7.13 -0.45 13.95
CA ILE A 252 6.01 -0.54 14.89
C ILE A 252 5.35 -1.90 14.62
N PRO A 253 5.62 -2.91 15.47
CA PRO A 253 5.09 -4.25 15.26
C PRO A 253 3.59 -4.31 15.59
N GLY A 254 2.88 -5.26 14.96
CA GLY A 254 1.51 -5.61 15.34
C GLY A 254 0.47 -4.54 15.01
N VAL A 255 0.72 -3.72 13.99
CA VAL A 255 -0.29 -2.79 13.48
C VAL A 255 -1.28 -3.53 12.58
N LYS A 256 -2.38 -2.86 12.22
CA LYS A 256 -3.32 -3.34 11.21
C LYS A 256 -3.51 -2.27 10.15
N ASP A 257 -3.72 -2.68 8.91
CA ASP A 257 -4.15 -1.76 7.86
C ASP A 257 -5.67 -1.45 7.97
N SER A 258 -6.18 -0.62 7.07
CA SER A 258 -7.61 -0.28 7.02
C SER A 258 -8.52 -1.46 6.65
N ALA A 259 -7.99 -2.53 6.04
CA ALA A 259 -8.71 -3.75 5.73
C ALA A 259 -8.67 -4.76 6.90
N GLY A 260 -7.94 -4.47 7.97
CA GLY A 260 -7.80 -5.35 9.15
C GLY A 260 -6.67 -6.37 9.04
N ARG A 261 -5.90 -6.37 7.94
CA ARG A 261 -4.74 -7.25 7.73
C ARG A 261 -3.65 -6.90 8.74
N ALA A 262 -2.97 -7.93 9.25
CA ALA A 262 -1.82 -7.73 10.13
C ALA A 262 -0.67 -7.05 9.36
N GLY A 263 0.01 -6.11 9.99
CA GLY A 263 1.06 -5.32 9.37
C GLY A 263 2.21 -4.98 10.30
N VAL A 264 3.29 -4.49 9.69
CA VAL A 264 4.41 -3.82 10.35
C VAL A 264 4.42 -2.37 9.91
N GLY A 265 4.36 -1.46 10.88
CA GLY A 265 4.44 -0.02 10.63
C GLY A 265 5.90 0.41 10.48
N ILE A 266 6.19 1.30 9.55
CA ILE A 266 7.49 1.96 9.38
C ILE A 266 7.28 3.46 9.59
N ALA A 267 7.96 4.02 10.59
CA ALA A 267 7.78 5.39 11.05
C ALA A 267 9.10 6.11 11.28
N HIS A 268 9.12 7.44 11.11
CA HIS A 268 10.28 8.27 11.49
C HIS A 268 10.10 8.90 12.88
N THR A 269 11.18 9.00 13.66
CA THR A 269 11.11 9.48 15.06
C THR A 269 11.14 11.00 15.26
N GLY A 270 11.46 11.76 14.22
CA GLY A 270 11.84 13.18 14.34
C GLY A 270 10.76 14.21 14.65
N ARG A 271 9.46 13.91 14.52
CA ARG A 271 8.40 14.90 14.82
C ARG A 271 7.16 14.27 15.46
N GLY A 272 6.73 14.85 16.58
CA GLY A 272 5.54 14.44 17.33
C GLY A 272 5.67 13.02 17.91
N SER A 273 4.54 12.37 18.17
CA SER A 273 4.55 10.93 18.43
C SER A 273 4.89 10.21 17.12
N TYR A 274 6.03 9.50 17.06
CA TYR A 274 6.42 8.70 15.88
C TYR A 274 5.36 7.66 15.48
N LYS A 275 4.41 7.36 16.37
CA LYS A 275 3.27 6.49 16.09
C LYS A 275 2.13 7.19 15.33
N SER A 276 2.25 8.49 15.06
CA SER A 276 1.19 9.30 14.44
C SER A 276 1.08 9.08 12.93
N LYS A 277 2.21 8.86 12.23
CA LYS A 277 2.27 8.71 10.78
C LYS A 277 3.21 7.57 10.40
N TYR A 278 2.69 6.51 9.78
CA TYR A 278 3.50 5.38 9.35
C TYR A 278 3.01 4.71 8.08
N LEU A 279 3.96 4.16 7.33
CA LEU A 279 3.74 3.23 6.23
C LEU A 279 3.44 1.84 6.80
N ILE A 280 2.56 1.07 6.18
CA ILE A 280 2.18 -0.27 6.66
C ILE A 280 2.58 -1.29 5.61
N PHE A 281 3.30 -2.33 6.03
CA PHE A 281 3.76 -3.42 5.16
C PHE A 281 3.30 -4.77 5.69
N ASP A 282 3.16 -5.74 4.79
CA ASP A 282 2.93 -7.13 5.15
C ASP A 282 4.18 -7.69 5.87
N PRO A 283 4.02 -8.38 7.01
CA PRO A 283 5.14 -8.92 7.77
C PRO A 283 5.88 -10.07 7.06
N VAL A 284 5.29 -10.68 6.03
CA VAL A 284 5.82 -11.87 5.36
C VAL A 284 6.27 -11.54 3.94
N SER A 285 5.40 -10.97 3.11
CA SER A 285 5.70 -10.63 1.72
C SER A 285 6.40 -9.28 1.57
N TYR A 286 6.37 -8.44 2.60
CA TYR A 286 6.79 -7.04 2.54
C TYR A 286 5.99 -6.19 1.53
N GLU A 287 4.83 -6.67 1.08
CA GLU A 287 3.91 -5.90 0.25
C GLU A 287 3.47 -4.63 1.00
N PHE A 288 3.40 -3.52 0.28
CA PHE A 288 2.92 -2.27 0.85
C PHE A 288 1.40 -2.27 0.99
N LEU A 289 0.92 -2.19 2.23
CA LEU A 289 -0.50 -2.31 2.57
C LEU A 289 -1.21 -0.97 2.70
N GLY A 290 -0.48 0.13 2.94
CA GLY A 290 -1.04 1.46 3.00
C GLY A 290 -0.44 2.36 4.08
N PHE A 291 -1.26 3.26 4.61
CA PHE A 291 -0.81 4.36 5.48
C PHE A 291 -1.64 4.45 6.74
N ARG A 292 -0.99 4.87 7.81
CA ARG A 292 -1.62 5.43 8.99
C ARG A 292 -1.27 6.92 9.11
N ASP A 293 -2.27 7.74 9.38
CA ASP A 293 -2.14 9.17 9.62
C ASP A 293 -2.94 9.58 10.87
N GLU A 294 -2.74 10.81 11.32
CA GLU A 294 -3.50 11.48 12.36
C GLU A 294 -4.01 12.83 11.84
N ARG A 295 -5.32 13.03 11.97
CA ARG A 295 -5.99 14.26 11.57
C ARG A 295 -6.60 14.94 12.78
N THR A 296 -6.43 16.24 12.89
CA THR A 296 -7.19 17.07 13.83
C THR A 296 -8.34 17.74 13.07
N SER A 297 -9.52 17.83 13.68
CA SER A 297 -10.63 18.58 13.08
C SER A 297 -10.28 20.05 12.90
N ALA A 298 -10.98 20.73 11.99
CA ALA A 298 -10.81 22.17 11.78
C ALA A 298 -11.07 23.00 13.06
N SER A 299 -11.88 22.48 13.99
CA SER A 299 -12.16 23.11 15.29
C SER A 299 -11.02 22.92 16.31
N GLY A 300 -10.08 22.01 16.05
CA GLY A 300 -9.01 21.62 16.99
C GLY A 300 -9.45 20.68 18.12
N LYS A 301 -10.74 20.29 18.18
CA LYS A 301 -11.32 19.61 19.36
C LYS A 301 -11.25 18.09 19.29
N GLU A 302 -11.28 17.55 18.09
CA GLU A 302 -11.30 16.12 17.82
C GLU A 302 -10.04 15.70 17.07
N THR A 303 -9.46 14.58 17.48
CA THR A 303 -8.32 13.96 16.80
C THR A 303 -8.75 12.57 16.33
N TYR A 304 -8.32 12.23 15.12
CA TYR A 304 -8.70 11.00 14.44
C TYR A 304 -7.46 10.23 14.01
N VAL A 305 -7.48 8.91 14.19
CA VAL A 305 -6.54 8.00 13.53
C VAL A 305 -7.14 7.61 12.19
N GLN A 306 -6.37 7.78 11.12
CA GLN A 306 -6.78 7.39 9.78
C GLN A 306 -5.91 6.24 9.29
N LEU A 307 -6.53 5.14 8.88
CA LEU A 307 -5.88 4.07 8.14
C LEU A 307 -6.37 4.14 6.70
N SER A 308 -5.48 4.01 5.72
CA SER A 308 -5.88 4.00 4.31
C SER A 308 -5.10 3.02 3.47
N HIS A 309 -5.75 2.46 2.45
CA HIS A 309 -5.13 1.61 1.45
C HIS A 309 -5.74 1.87 0.07
N VAL A 310 -4.95 1.63 -0.99
CA VAL A 310 -5.42 1.69 -2.38
C VAL A 310 -6.08 0.36 -2.72
N VAL A 311 -7.33 0.39 -3.19
CA VAL A 311 -8.08 -0.81 -3.59
C VAL A 311 -8.15 -0.99 -5.11
N GLU A 312 -8.02 0.11 -5.86
CA GLU A 312 -8.10 0.10 -7.31
C GLU A 312 -7.37 1.31 -7.89
N TRP A 313 -6.76 1.16 -9.05
CA TRP A 313 -6.12 2.25 -9.79
C TRP A 313 -6.08 1.93 -11.29
N GLY A 314 -5.86 2.96 -12.11
CA GLY A 314 -5.65 2.81 -13.56
C GLY A 314 -5.33 4.12 -14.26
N ILE A 315 -4.84 4.03 -15.50
CA ILE A 315 -4.70 5.18 -16.38
C ILE A 315 -5.99 5.28 -17.21
N VAL A 316 -6.65 6.44 -17.19
CA VAL A 316 -7.94 6.66 -17.86
C VAL A 316 -7.91 7.93 -18.71
N ASP A 317 -8.71 7.96 -19.78
CA ASP A 317 -8.68 9.09 -20.72
C ASP A 317 -9.54 10.28 -20.28
N ARG A 318 -10.49 10.08 -19.38
CA ARG A 318 -11.46 11.09 -18.96
C ARG A 318 -11.60 11.18 -17.44
N LEU A 319 -11.89 12.38 -16.97
CA LEU A 319 -12.31 12.61 -15.59
C LEU A 319 -13.57 11.78 -15.27
N ARG A 320 -13.67 11.27 -14.04
CA ARG A 320 -14.76 10.37 -13.58
C ARG A 320 -14.86 9.03 -14.31
N GLN A 321 -13.93 8.70 -15.20
CA GLN A 321 -13.83 7.37 -15.79
C GLN A 321 -13.17 6.41 -14.80
N ARG A 322 -13.74 5.22 -14.62
CA ARG A 322 -13.10 4.11 -13.89
C ARG A 322 -12.44 3.12 -14.88
N PRO A 323 -11.41 2.37 -14.47
CA PRO A 323 -10.61 1.51 -15.34
C PRO A 323 -11.25 0.21 -15.81
#